data_AF-A0A538IBF3-F1
#
_entry.id   AF-A0A538IBF3-F1
#
_cell.length_a   1.000
_cell.length_b   1.000
_cell.length_c   1.000
_cell.angle_alpha   90.00
_cell.angle_beta   90.00
_cell.angle_gamma   90.00
#
_symmetry.space_group_name_H-M   'P 1'
#
loop_
_entity.id
_entity.type
_entity.pdbx_description
1 polymer ?
#
loop_
_entity_poly.entity_id
_entity_poly.type
_entity_poly.pdbx_seq_one_letter_code
_entity_poly.pdbx_strand_id
1 'polypeptide(L)' 'MEEARAVLARLDRIEALEREGAGVPSLLAELRELMREATEWAERERDPRALDAAAALAEARQAPVARVS' A
#
# COMPACT_ATOMS: atom_id res chain seq x y z
N MET A 1 -13.68 7.89 9.46
CA MET A 1 -12.79 8.96 8.98
C MET A 1 -12.66 8.82 7.46
N GLU A 2 -12.22 9.84 6.74
CA GLU A 2 -12.16 9.82 5.27
C GLU A 2 -11.09 8.83 4.77
N GLU A 3 -10.01 8.71 5.53
CA GLU A 3 -8.88 7.82 5.31
C GLU A 3 -9.30 6.35 5.30
N ALA A 4 -10.12 5.94 6.27
CA ALA A 4 -10.64 4.58 6.32
C ALA A 4 -11.53 4.27 5.10
N ARG A 5 -12.28 5.26 4.59
CA ARG A 5 -13.07 5.09 3.36
C ARG A 5 -12.17 4.98 2.14
N ALA A 6 -11.10 5.77 2.06
CA ALA A 6 -10.12 5.69 0.98
C ALA A 6 -9.44 4.32 0.93
N VAL A 7 -9.03 3.79 2.09
CA VAL A 7 -8.44 2.44 2.21
C VAL A 7 -9.41 1.37 1.71
N LEU A 8 -10.66 1.38 2.17
CA LEU A 8 -11.66 0.38 1.75
C LEU A 8 -11.93 0.47 0.24
N ALA A 9 -12.12 1.66 -0.31
CA ALA A 9 -12.34 1.86 -1.74
C ALA A 9 -11.16 1.34 -2.59
N ARG A 10 -9.94 1.46 -2.07
CA ARG A 10 -8.74 0.93 -2.74
C ARG A 10 -8.70 -0.59 -2.71
N LEU A 11 -9.03 -1.20 -1.57
CA LEU A 11 -9.13 -2.66 -1.44
C LEU A 11 -10.19 -3.23 -2.39
N ASP A 12 -11.37 -2.60 -2.47
CA ASP A 12 -12.43 -2.99 -3.41
C ASP A 12 -11.94 -2.97 -4.87
N ARG A 13 -11.13 -1.97 -5.22
CA ARG A 13 -10.54 -1.82 -6.55
C ARG A 13 -9.48 -2.88 -6.85
N ILE A 14 -8.65 -3.23 -5.88
CA ILE A 14 -7.67 -4.33 -6.01
C ILE A 14 -8.41 -5.64 -6.25
N GLU A 15 -9.44 -5.95 -5.44
CA GLU A 15 -10.23 -7.17 -5.62
C GLU A 15 -10.95 -7.21 -6.97
N ALA A 16 -11.43 -6.06 -7.47
CA ALA A 16 -12.02 -5.97 -8.80
C ALA A 16 -11.00 -6.31 -9.89
N LEU A 17 -9.80 -5.72 -9.82
CA LEU A 17 -8.70 -6.01 -10.75
C LEU A 17 -8.29 -7.49 -10.71
N GLU A 18 -8.24 -8.11 -9.53
CA GLU A 18 -7.97 -9.54 -9.40
C GLU A 18 -9.06 -10.39 -10.08
N ARG A 19 -10.33 -10.07 -9.85
CA ARG A 19 -11.47 -10.75 -10.49
C ARG A 19 -11.50 -10.58 -12.00
N GLU A 20 -11.05 -9.44 -12.50
CA GLU A 20 -10.94 -9.13 -13.93
C GLU A 20 -9.70 -9.78 -14.59
N GLY A 21 -8.82 -10.43 -13.82
CA GLY A 21 -7.57 -11.00 -14.34
C GLY A 21 -6.58 -9.94 -14.80
N ALA A 22 -6.60 -8.76 -14.17
CA ALA A 22 -5.69 -7.68 -14.48
C ALA A 22 -4.23 -8.10 -14.32
N GLY A 23 -3.35 -7.56 -15.16
CA GLY A 23 -1.93 -7.85 -15.10
C GLY A 23 -1.29 -7.40 -13.78
N VAL A 24 -0.23 -8.10 -13.37
CA VAL A 24 0.59 -7.79 -12.18
C VAL A 24 0.95 -6.29 -12.07
N PRO A 25 1.29 -5.55 -13.15
CA PRO A 25 1.59 -4.12 -13.04
C PRO A 25 0.42 -3.28 -12.50
N SER A 26 -0.82 -3.62 -12.88
CA SER A 26 -2.03 -2.91 -12.44
C SER A 26 -2.29 -3.13 -10.95
N LEU A 27 -2.16 -4.38 -10.47
CA LEU A 27 -2.29 -4.72 -9.06
C LEU A 27 -1.20 -4.03 -8.21
N LEU A 28 0.06 -4.06 -8.69
CA LEU A 28 1.16 -3.40 -8.00
C LEU A 28 1.01 -1.89 -7.93
N ALA A 29 0.40 -1.26 -8.93
CA ALA A 29 0.12 0.18 -8.89
C ALA A 29 -0.86 0.52 -7.76
N GLU A 30 -1.98 -0.21 -7.64
CA GLU A 30 -2.95 0.03 -6.57
C GLU A 30 -2.39 -0.29 -5.18
N LEU A 31 -1.60 -1.37 -5.04
CA LEU A 31 -0.93 -1.71 -3.77
C LEU A 31 0.07 -0.62 -3.33
N ARG A 32 0.83 -0.05 -4.27
CA ARG A 32 1.77 1.04 -3.97
C ARG A 32 1.06 2.29 -3.48
N GLU A 33 -0.07 2.62 -4.08
CA GLU A 33 -0.88 3.76 -3.66
C GLU A 33 -1.54 3.51 -2.30
N LEU A 34 -2.08 2.31 -2.06
CA LEU A 34 -2.60 1.92 -0.75
C LEU A 34 -1.55 2.10 0.35
N MET A 35 -0.33 1.62 0.10
CA MET A 35 0.78 1.78 1.04
C MET A 35 1.14 3.25 1.27
N ARG A 36 1.14 4.08 0.23
CA ARG A 36 1.41 5.52 0.34
C ARG A 36 0.38 6.20 1.25
N GLU A 37 -0.91 5.99 0.98
CA GLU A 37 -2.01 6.59 1.75
C GLU A 37 -2.02 6.13 3.21
N ALA A 38 -1.74 4.85 3.46
CA ALA A 38 -1.65 4.30 4.81
C ALA A 38 -0.47 4.91 5.60
N THR A 39 0.69 5.06 4.96
CA THR A 39 1.86 5.74 5.56
C THR A 39 1.53 7.20 5.91
N GLU A 40 0.95 7.96 4.97
CA GLU A 40 0.58 9.36 5.20
C GLU A 40 -0.45 9.52 6.34
N TRP A 41 -1.36 8.56 6.49
CA TRP A 41 -2.30 8.55 7.60
C TRP A 41 -1.61 8.22 8.93
N ALA A 42 -0.73 7.22 8.96
CA ALA A 42 0.05 6.85 10.14
C ALA A 42 0.87 8.02 10.69
N GLU A 43 1.52 8.77 9.81
CA GLU A 43 2.30 9.96 10.16
C GLU A 43 1.45 11.04 10.83
N ARG A 44 0.21 11.23 10.38
CA ARG A 44 -0.72 12.21 10.95
C ARG A 44 -1.28 11.79 12.30
N GLU A 45 -1.64 10.52 12.44
CA GLU A 45 -2.22 9.98 13.69
C GLU A 45 -1.15 9.89 14.81
N ARG A 46 0.14 9.78 14.42
CA ARG A 46 1.28 9.55 15.32
C ARG A 46 1.11 8.31 16.20
N ASP A 47 0.37 7.32 15.70
CA ASP A 47 0.30 6.00 16.33
C ASP A 47 1.69 5.33 16.21
N PRO A 48 2.34 4.96 17.32
CA PRO A 48 3.69 4.41 17.28
C PRO A 48 3.81 3.14 16.45
N ARG A 49 2.80 2.25 16.47
CA ARG A 49 2.81 1.01 15.69
C ARG A 49 2.65 1.29 14.20
N ALA A 50 1.83 2.26 13.87
CA ALA A 50 1.63 2.68 12.48
C ALA A 50 2.90 3.34 11.91
N LEU A 51 3.59 4.15 12.72
CA LEU A 51 4.88 4.75 12.36
C LEU A 51 5.98 3.69 12.14
N ASP A 52 6.08 2.70 13.03
CA ASP A 52 7.04 1.59 12.89
C ASP A 52 6.79 0.82 11.58
N ALA A 53 5.53 0.53 11.27
CA ALA A 53 5.15 -0.14 10.02
C ALA A 53 5.48 0.72 8.78
N ALA A 54 5.20 2.03 8.83
CA ALA A 54 5.53 2.96 7.76
C ALA A 54 7.05 3.05 7.50
N ALA A 55 7.87 3.06 8.55
CA ALA A 55 9.32 3.07 8.43
C ALA A 55 9.85 1.80 7.75
N ALA A 56 9.38 0.61 8.19
CA ALA A 56 9.76 -0.66 7.57
C ALA A 56 9.38 -0.72 6.07
N LEU A 57 8.24 -0.16 5.71
CA LEU A 57 7.79 -0.02 4.31
C LEU A 57 8.70 0.91 3.48
N ALA A 58 9.14 2.02 4.06
CA ALA A 58 10.05 2.95 3.42
C ALA A 58 11.43 2.32 3.17
N GLU A 59 11.92 1.50 4.10
CA GLU A 59 13.16 0.74 3.95
C GLU A 59 13.03 -0.32 2.85
N ALA A 60 11.95 -1.12 2.87
CA ALA A 60 11.70 -2.16 1.87
C ALA A 60 11.62 -1.60 0.43
N ARG A 61 11.12 -0.37 0.25
CA ARG A 61 11.06 0.30 -1.05
C ARG A 61 12.45 0.65 -1.60
N GLN A 62 13.42 0.89 -0.73
CA GLN A 62 14.78 1.26 -1.09
C GLN A 62 15.68 0.04 -1.28
N ALA A 63 15.27 -1.13 -0.77
CA ALA A 63 15.99 -2.37 -0.94
C ALA A 63 16.05 -2.75 -2.43
N PRO A 64 17.22 -3.14 -2.95
CA PRO A 64 17.31 -3.64 -4.32
C PRO A 64 16.46 -4.90 -4.43
N VAL A 65 15.56 -4.91 -5.42
CA VAL A 65 14.78 -6.11 -5.73
C VAL A 65 15.78 -7.19 -6.15
N ALA A 66 16.04 -8.16 -5.27
CA ALA A 66 16.88 -9.29 -5.61
C ALA A 66 16.25 -9.96 -6.84
N ARG A 67 16.98 -9.95 -7.96
CA ARG A 67 16.56 -10.68 -9.16
C ARG A 67 16.48 -12.14 -8.78
N VAL A 68 15.26 -12.67 -8.68
CA VAL A 68 15.02 -14.10 -8.66
C VAL A 68 15.35 -14.60 -10.06
N SER A 69 16.52 -15.22 -10.20
CA SER A 69 16.99 -15.90 -11.42
C SER A 69 16.21 -17.18 -11.67
#